data_AF-A0A8J6UZV8-F1
#
_entry.id   AF-A0A8J6UZV8-F1
#
_cell.length_a   1.000
_cell.length_b   1.000
_cell.length_c   1.000
_cell.angle_alpha   90.00
_cell.angle_beta   90.00
_cell.angle_gamma   90.00
#
_symmetry.space_group_name_H-M   'P 1'
#
loop_
_entity.id
_entity.type
_entity.pdbx_description
1 polymer ?
#
loop_
_entity_poly.entity_id
_entity_poly.type
_entity_poly.pdbx_seq_one_letter_code
_entity_poly.pdbx_strand_id
1 'polypeptide(L)'
;MKASLKANLLKHFIAKKEEGGFTLIELLVVIIIIGILAAIALPSFLNQANKARQSEAKTYVGSMNRGQQAYRLENPTFAPGFVELAIGIPSNTTYYNYTIGASGPFGATAFADRVDTALKSYVGAAQLNSGSATTEATTIALICESTQANVPAAAGALTNFSTTASQSATTCTTGTWKKL
;
A
#
# COMPACT_ATOMS: atom_id res chain seq x y z
N MET A 1 4.28 84.75 -11.49
CA MET A 1 4.95 83.43 -11.47
C MET A 1 4.23 82.37 -10.59
N LYS A 2 2.90 82.46 -10.30
CA LYS A 2 2.21 81.49 -9.40
C LYS A 2 1.36 80.41 -10.11
N ALA A 3 1.16 80.49 -11.43
CA ALA A 3 0.22 79.63 -12.15
C ALA A 3 0.76 78.22 -12.49
N SER A 4 2.06 78.09 -12.81
CA SER A 4 2.68 76.82 -13.23
C SER A 4 2.74 75.77 -12.11
N LEU A 5 2.97 76.21 -10.86
CA LEU A 5 2.99 75.32 -9.69
C LEU A 5 1.64 74.61 -9.49
N LYS A 6 0.53 75.36 -9.63
CA LYS A 6 -0.83 74.84 -9.50
C LYS A 6 -1.18 73.84 -10.60
N ALA A 7 -0.71 74.08 -11.83
CA ALA A 7 -0.93 73.18 -12.97
C ALA A 7 -0.19 71.83 -12.85
N ASN A 8 1.08 71.85 -12.41
CA ASN A 8 1.83 70.60 -12.21
C ASN A 8 1.34 69.81 -10.99
N LEU A 9 0.90 70.49 -9.93
CA LEU A 9 0.27 69.84 -8.77
C LEU A 9 -1.04 69.12 -9.16
N LEU A 10 -1.90 69.77 -9.95
CA LEU A 10 -3.14 69.17 -10.45
C LEU A 10 -2.89 67.95 -11.35
N LYS A 11 -1.86 67.99 -12.21
CA LYS A 11 -1.45 66.82 -13.00
C LYS A 11 -1.06 65.62 -12.14
N HIS A 12 -0.46 65.83 -10.97
CA HIS A 12 -0.04 64.71 -10.11
C HIS A 12 -1.22 64.01 -9.42
N PHE A 13 -2.28 64.75 -9.06
CA PHE A 13 -3.50 64.16 -8.51
C PHE A 13 -4.38 63.49 -9.58
N ILE A 14 -4.43 64.02 -10.80
CA ILE A 14 -5.21 63.47 -11.92
C ILE A 14 -4.51 62.24 -12.56
N ALA A 15 -3.18 62.14 -12.46
CA ALA A 15 -2.41 61.02 -13.01
C ALA A 15 -2.28 59.80 -12.08
N LYS A 16 -2.96 59.77 -10.92
CA LYS A 16 -3.02 58.57 -10.08
C LYS A 16 -3.90 57.53 -10.76
N LYS A 17 -3.28 56.72 -11.62
CA LYS A 17 -3.85 55.48 -12.15
C LYS A 17 -4.41 54.67 -10.97
N GLU A 18 -5.68 54.28 -11.06
CA GLU A 18 -6.25 53.33 -10.10
C GLU A 18 -5.67 51.95 -10.39
N GLU A 19 -4.50 51.67 -9.81
CA GLU A 19 -4.05 50.30 -9.64
C GLU A 19 -5.00 49.64 -8.63
N GLY A 20 -5.96 48.88 -9.16
CA GLY A 20 -6.94 48.14 -8.38
C GLY A 20 -6.23 47.12 -7.48
N GLY A 21 -6.01 47.51 -6.23
CA GLY A 21 -5.42 46.63 -5.23
C GLY A 21 -6.39 45.51 -4.87
N PHE A 22 -5.84 44.30 -4.70
CA PHE A 22 -6.58 43.13 -4.23
C PHE A 22 -7.27 43.46 -2.90
N THR A 23 -8.59 43.29 -2.82
CA THR A 23 -9.30 43.58 -1.58
C THR A 23 -9.11 42.46 -0.56
N LEU A 24 -9.13 42.81 0.74
CA LEU A 24 -9.08 41.81 1.81
C LEU A 24 -10.27 40.83 1.75
N ILE A 25 -11.42 41.28 1.23
CA ILE A 25 -12.62 40.45 1.11
C ILE A 25 -12.51 39.45 -0.05
N GLU A 26 -11.91 39.80 -1.19
CA GLU A 26 -11.63 38.86 -2.27
C GLU A 26 -10.69 37.74 -1.80
N LEU A 27 -9.60 38.09 -1.10
CA LEU A 27 -8.67 37.11 -0.57
C LEU A 27 -9.35 36.22 0.49
N LEU A 28 -10.20 36.79 1.35
CA LEU A 28 -11.00 36.05 2.33
C LEU A 28 -11.97 35.04 1.69
N VAL A 29 -12.67 35.42 0.63
CA VAL A 29 -13.58 34.51 -0.09
C VAL A 29 -12.79 33.39 -0.77
N VAL A 30 -11.64 33.69 -1.38
CA VAL A 30 -10.77 32.67 -2.00
C VAL A 30 -10.28 31.64 -0.97
N ILE A 31 -9.79 32.06 0.20
CA ILE A 31 -9.32 31.11 1.22
C ILE A 31 -10.45 30.24 1.80
N ILE A 32 -11.68 30.77 1.86
CA ILE A 32 -12.87 29.98 2.26
C ILE A 32 -13.17 28.91 1.21
N ILE A 33 -13.18 29.25 -0.08
CA ILE A 33 -13.48 28.31 -1.16
C ILE A 33 -12.43 27.18 -1.21
N ILE A 34 -11.14 27.50 -1.18
CA ILE A 34 -10.09 26.45 -1.16
C ILE A 34 -10.14 25.61 0.13
N GLY A 35 -10.54 26.20 1.27
CA GLY A 35 -10.72 25.48 2.53
C GLY A 35 -11.82 24.42 2.45
N ILE A 36 -12.97 24.76 1.87
CA ILE A 36 -14.09 23.82 1.66
C ILE A 36 -13.66 22.69 0.69
N LEU A 37 -13.00 23.04 -0.41
CA LEU A 37 -12.52 22.05 -1.38
C LEU A 37 -11.47 21.11 -0.78
N ALA A 38 -10.52 21.64 0.00
CA ALA A 38 -9.48 20.86 0.67
C ALA A 38 -10.08 19.89 1.70
N ALA A 39 -11.08 20.32 2.48
CA ALA A 39 -11.75 19.48 3.48
C ALA A 39 -12.39 18.22 2.88
N ILE A 40 -12.95 18.32 1.66
CA ILE A 40 -13.57 17.19 0.94
C ILE A 40 -12.51 16.36 0.20
N ALA A 41 -11.53 17.00 -0.43
CA ALA A 41 -10.53 16.33 -1.26
C ALA A 41 -9.47 15.56 -0.45
N LEU A 42 -9.01 16.11 0.67
CA LEU A 42 -7.91 15.55 1.47
C LEU A 42 -8.15 14.11 1.96
N PRO A 43 -9.29 13.73 2.58
CA PRO A 43 -9.51 12.35 3.01
C PRO A 43 -9.55 11.36 1.83
N SER A 44 -10.08 11.78 0.67
CA SER A 44 -10.07 10.98 -0.56
C SER A 44 -8.65 10.78 -1.10
N PHE A 45 -7.84 11.84 -1.09
CA PHE A 45 -6.43 11.78 -1.52
C PHE A 45 -5.60 10.85 -0.62
N LEU A 46 -5.73 10.95 0.71
CA LEU A 46 -5.04 10.09 1.66
C LEU A 46 -5.42 8.61 1.50
N ASN A 47 -6.72 8.31 1.26
CA ASN A 47 -7.17 6.94 0.99
C ASN A 47 -6.57 6.40 -0.33
N GLN A 48 -6.47 7.22 -1.38
CA GLN A 48 -5.83 6.82 -2.64
C GLN A 48 -4.33 6.58 -2.47
N ALA A 49 -3.62 7.43 -1.72
CA ALA A 49 -2.22 7.21 -1.38
C ALA A 49 -2.01 5.90 -0.61
N ASN A 50 -2.88 5.59 0.37
CA ASN A 50 -2.83 4.34 1.12
C ASN A 50 -3.11 3.11 0.25
N LYS A 51 -4.03 3.21 -0.73
CA LYS A 51 -4.26 2.14 -1.73
C LYS A 51 -3.05 1.92 -2.63
N ALA A 52 -2.35 2.99 -3.04
CA ALA A 52 -1.13 2.89 -3.82
C ALA A 52 -0.02 2.16 -3.04
N ARG A 53 0.18 2.50 -1.76
CA ARG A 53 1.10 1.79 -0.84
C ARG A 53 0.70 0.32 -0.64
N GLN A 54 -0.59 0.02 -0.49
CA GLN A 54 -1.09 -1.35 -0.37
C GLN A 54 -0.88 -2.19 -1.65
N SER A 55 -0.83 -1.55 -2.82
CA SER A 55 -0.54 -2.22 -4.10
C SER A 55 0.89 -2.77 -4.16
N GLU A 56 1.87 -2.11 -3.52
CA GLU A 56 3.24 -2.60 -3.33
C GLU A 56 3.22 -3.95 -2.61
N ALA A 57 2.62 -3.99 -1.41
CA ALA A 57 2.52 -5.22 -0.61
C ALA A 57 1.78 -6.35 -1.33
N LYS A 58 0.64 -6.08 -1.99
CA LYS A 58 -0.06 -7.09 -2.79
C LYS A 58 0.82 -7.65 -3.90
N THR A 59 1.61 -6.79 -4.56
CA THR A 59 2.51 -7.19 -5.66
C THR A 59 3.69 -8.01 -5.14
N TYR A 60 4.29 -7.63 -4.02
CA TYR A 60 5.43 -8.32 -3.44
C TYR A 60 5.03 -9.66 -2.83
N VAL A 61 3.94 -9.75 -2.06
CA VAL A 61 3.42 -11.04 -1.55
C VAL A 61 3.02 -11.98 -2.69
N GLY A 62 2.41 -11.46 -3.76
CA GLY A 62 2.13 -12.26 -4.96
C GLY A 62 3.38 -12.75 -5.68
N SER A 63 4.47 -11.96 -5.64
CA SER A 63 5.77 -12.34 -6.19
C SER A 63 6.51 -13.35 -5.31
N MET A 64 6.42 -13.22 -3.98
CA MET A 64 6.88 -14.22 -3.01
C MET A 64 6.18 -15.56 -3.23
N ASN A 65 4.85 -15.57 -3.36
CA ASN A 65 4.11 -16.79 -3.66
C ASN A 65 4.56 -17.46 -4.98
N ARG A 66 4.76 -16.69 -6.06
CA ARG A 66 5.27 -17.23 -7.34
C ARG A 66 6.70 -17.76 -7.23
N GLY A 67 7.59 -17.04 -6.54
CA GLY A 67 8.95 -17.50 -6.26
C GLY A 67 8.96 -18.79 -5.44
N GLN A 68 8.07 -18.90 -4.45
CA GLN A 68 7.93 -20.08 -3.61
C GLN A 68 7.45 -21.30 -4.42
N GLN A 69 6.53 -21.09 -5.36
CA GLN A 69 6.13 -22.14 -6.31
C GLN A 69 7.29 -22.54 -7.24
N ALA A 70 8.02 -21.58 -7.82
CA ALA A 70 9.17 -21.85 -8.68
C ALA A 70 10.29 -22.62 -7.94
N TYR A 71 10.68 -22.15 -6.75
CA TYR A 71 11.65 -22.81 -5.89
C TYR A 71 11.25 -24.27 -5.58
N ARG A 72 9.95 -24.52 -5.37
CA ARG A 72 9.39 -25.85 -5.09
C ARG A 72 9.36 -26.78 -6.31
N LEU A 73 9.46 -26.27 -7.53
CA LEU A 73 9.65 -27.10 -8.73
C LEU A 73 11.08 -27.65 -8.83
N GLU A 74 12.06 -26.88 -8.34
CA GLU A 74 13.48 -27.25 -8.36
C GLU A 74 13.92 -28.01 -7.09
N ASN A 75 13.25 -27.76 -5.96
CA ASN A 75 13.60 -28.29 -4.64
C ASN A 75 12.46 -29.10 -4.01
N PRO A 76 12.74 -30.13 -3.21
CA PRO A 76 11.72 -30.92 -2.51
C PRO A 76 11.01 -30.15 -1.37
N THR A 77 11.42 -28.91 -1.10
CA THR A 77 10.87 -28.03 -0.05
C THR A 77 10.67 -26.62 -0.57
N PHE A 78 9.82 -25.86 0.12
CA PHE A 78 9.66 -24.43 -0.10
C PHE A 78 10.83 -23.65 0.55
N ALA A 79 11.19 -22.49 0.02
CA ALA A 79 12.33 -21.71 0.49
C ALA A 79 12.10 -21.20 1.92
N PRO A 80 13.06 -21.40 2.85
CA PRO A 80 12.89 -21.01 4.25
C PRO A 80 13.09 -19.50 4.47
N GLY A 81 13.87 -18.83 3.62
CA GLY A 81 14.25 -17.43 3.76
C GLY A 81 14.37 -16.69 2.43
N PHE A 82 14.60 -15.37 2.51
CA PHE A 82 14.75 -14.50 1.34
C PHE A 82 16.03 -14.77 0.55
N VAL A 83 17.06 -15.30 1.22
CA VAL A 83 18.36 -15.61 0.61
C VAL A 83 18.21 -16.75 -0.38
N GLU A 84 17.50 -17.81 0.01
CA GLU A 84 17.21 -18.97 -0.82
C GLU A 84 16.15 -18.66 -1.88
N LEU A 85 15.15 -17.82 -1.55
CA LEU A 85 14.09 -17.43 -2.48
C LEU A 85 14.59 -16.49 -3.60
N ALA A 86 15.63 -15.68 -3.34
CA ALA A 86 16.42 -14.91 -4.32
C ALA A 86 15.66 -13.99 -5.31
N ILE A 87 14.37 -13.69 -5.10
CA ILE A 87 13.52 -12.89 -6.00
C ILE A 87 13.77 -11.37 -6.03
N GLY A 88 14.86 -10.88 -5.40
CA GLY A 88 15.24 -9.46 -5.44
C GLY A 88 14.30 -8.48 -4.71
N ILE A 89 13.41 -8.97 -3.84
CA ILE A 89 12.50 -8.14 -3.03
C ILE A 89 13.21 -7.78 -1.71
N PRO A 90 13.22 -6.49 -1.30
CA PRO A 90 13.76 -6.10 0.00
C PRO A 90 12.87 -6.63 1.14
N SER A 91 13.50 -7.13 2.21
CA SER A 91 12.77 -7.61 3.40
C SER A 91 12.08 -6.50 4.18
N ASN A 92 12.44 -5.22 3.98
CA ASN A 92 11.76 -4.08 4.60
C ASN A 92 11.69 -2.93 3.59
N THR A 93 10.53 -2.28 3.51
CA THR A 93 10.33 -1.00 2.82
C THR A 93 9.77 0.03 3.80
N THR A 94 9.60 1.27 3.36
CA THR A 94 9.06 2.37 4.19
C THR A 94 7.68 2.05 4.80
N TYR A 95 6.92 1.15 4.17
CA TYR A 95 5.53 0.87 4.53
C TYR A 95 5.29 -0.55 5.04
N TYR A 96 6.18 -1.50 4.74
CA TYR A 96 5.98 -2.93 5.02
C TYR A 96 7.28 -3.66 5.37
N ASN A 97 7.19 -4.57 6.33
CA ASN A 97 8.19 -5.60 6.60
C ASN A 97 7.73 -6.92 5.96
N TYR A 98 8.55 -7.46 5.07
CA TYR A 98 8.30 -8.69 4.35
C TYR A 98 9.08 -9.84 5.00
N THR A 99 8.37 -10.86 5.49
CA THR A 99 8.96 -12.04 6.14
C THR A 99 8.41 -13.32 5.52
N ILE A 100 9.24 -14.36 5.44
CA ILE A 100 8.76 -15.73 5.22
C ILE A 100 8.50 -16.32 6.61
N GLY A 101 7.31 -16.88 6.80
CA GLY A 101 6.86 -17.44 8.06
C GLY A 101 7.18 -18.93 8.16
N ALA A 102 6.17 -19.72 8.51
CA ALA A 102 6.25 -21.17 8.44
C ALA A 102 6.54 -21.62 7.00
N SER A 103 7.53 -22.51 6.83
CA SER A 103 7.99 -23.11 5.58
C SER A 103 8.29 -24.61 5.79
N GLY A 104 8.32 -25.40 4.71
CA GLY A 104 8.58 -26.84 4.77
C GLY A 104 8.34 -27.56 3.44
N PRO A 105 8.26 -28.90 3.42
CA PRO A 105 8.04 -29.69 2.19
C PRO A 105 6.71 -29.42 1.50
N PHE A 106 5.66 -29.12 2.29
CA PHE A 106 4.28 -29.02 1.81
C PHE A 106 3.78 -27.60 1.62
N GLY A 107 4.40 -26.57 2.22
CA GLY A 107 4.00 -25.18 2.02
C GLY A 107 4.93 -24.16 2.65
N ALA A 108 4.77 -22.90 2.25
CA ALA A 108 5.35 -21.72 2.89
C ALA A 108 4.36 -20.56 2.97
N THR A 109 4.51 -19.74 4.02
CA THR A 109 3.78 -18.49 4.22
C THR A 109 4.67 -17.29 3.93
N ALA A 110 4.10 -16.28 3.29
CA ALA A 110 4.68 -14.96 3.11
C ALA A 110 3.86 -13.95 3.91
N PHE A 111 4.51 -13.05 4.62
CA PHE A 111 3.84 -11.96 5.34
C PHE A 111 4.38 -10.63 4.81
N ALA A 112 3.49 -9.67 4.56
CA ALA A 112 3.82 -8.26 4.50
C ALA A 112 3.11 -7.59 5.68
N ASP A 113 3.83 -7.43 6.78
CA ASP A 113 3.32 -6.71 7.93
C ASP A 113 3.53 -5.21 7.73
N ARG A 114 2.48 -4.43 7.94
CA ARG A 114 2.53 -2.97 7.81
C ARG A 114 3.44 -2.35 8.87
N VAL A 115 4.21 -1.35 8.46
CA VAL A 115 4.92 -0.44 9.37
C VAL A 115 4.00 0.71 9.78
N ASP A 116 3.22 1.24 8.84
CA ASP A 116 2.23 2.31 9.06
C ASP A 116 0.89 1.74 9.53
N THR A 117 0.38 2.22 10.67
CA THR A 117 -0.92 1.80 11.23
C THR A 117 -2.13 2.18 10.37
N ALA A 118 -2.00 3.14 9.45
CA ALA A 118 -3.05 3.51 8.50
C ALA A 118 -3.19 2.51 7.34
N LEU A 119 -2.28 1.55 7.22
CA LEU A 119 -2.29 0.52 6.18
C LEU A 119 -2.85 -0.81 6.70
N LYS A 120 -3.16 -1.68 5.74
CA LYS A 120 -3.59 -3.08 5.94
C LYS A 120 -2.40 -4.02 5.79
N SER A 121 -2.39 -5.12 6.54
CA SER A 121 -1.38 -6.18 6.37
C SER A 121 -1.84 -7.24 5.37
N TYR A 122 -0.88 -7.96 4.78
CA TYR A 122 -1.12 -9.00 3.77
C TYR A 122 -0.43 -10.31 4.14
N VAL A 123 -1.11 -11.43 3.90
CA VAL A 123 -0.58 -12.78 4.12
C VAL A 123 -0.73 -13.61 2.85
N GLY A 124 0.38 -14.10 2.32
CA GLY A 124 0.45 -15.08 1.25
C GLY A 124 0.67 -16.49 1.80
N ALA A 125 0.16 -17.49 1.07
CA ALA A 125 0.55 -18.88 1.23
C ALA A 125 0.78 -19.50 -0.15
N ALA A 126 1.80 -20.33 -0.27
CA ALA A 126 2.01 -21.26 -1.38
C ALA A 126 2.17 -22.68 -0.80
N GLN A 127 1.45 -23.67 -1.32
CA GLN A 127 1.49 -25.04 -0.78
C GLN A 127 1.03 -26.09 -1.77
N LEU A 128 1.22 -27.36 -1.44
CA LEU A 128 0.77 -28.51 -2.24
C LEU A 128 -0.73 -28.78 -2.02
N ASN A 129 -1.49 -28.77 -3.11
CA ASN A 129 -2.93 -29.04 -3.18
C ASN A 129 -3.22 -30.54 -3.12
N SER A 130 -2.48 -31.29 -3.95
CA SER A 130 -2.54 -32.74 -4.11
C SER A 130 -1.14 -33.25 -4.46
N GLY A 131 -0.77 -34.42 -3.96
CA GLY A 131 0.49 -35.10 -4.25
C GLY A 131 1.39 -35.32 -3.03
N SER A 132 2.23 -36.34 -3.08
CA SER A 132 3.34 -36.51 -2.14
C SER A 132 4.40 -35.45 -2.43
N ALA A 133 5.30 -35.16 -1.47
CA ALA A 133 6.41 -34.23 -1.67
C ALA A 133 7.36 -34.62 -2.84
N THR A 134 7.22 -35.83 -3.40
CA THR A 134 8.08 -36.41 -4.43
C THR A 134 7.40 -36.69 -5.79
N THR A 135 6.08 -36.52 -5.93
CA THR A 135 5.36 -37.01 -7.13
C THR A 135 4.16 -36.15 -7.49
N GLU A 136 4.13 -35.64 -8.74
CA GLU A 136 3.02 -34.88 -9.38
C GLU A 136 2.33 -33.81 -8.50
N ALA A 137 3.13 -33.14 -7.67
CA ALA A 137 2.61 -32.21 -6.68
C ALA A 137 2.18 -30.88 -7.32
N THR A 138 0.88 -30.59 -7.29
CA THR A 138 0.35 -29.31 -7.80
C THR A 138 0.37 -28.24 -6.70
N THR A 139 0.95 -27.07 -6.96
CA THR A 139 0.96 -25.96 -6.00
C THR A 139 -0.26 -25.06 -6.16
N ILE A 140 -0.92 -24.72 -5.06
CA ILE A 140 -1.87 -23.59 -4.98
C ILE A 140 -1.22 -22.40 -4.29
N ALA A 141 -1.68 -21.19 -4.61
CA ALA A 141 -1.34 -19.98 -3.88
C ALA A 141 -2.59 -19.22 -3.46
N LEU A 142 -2.49 -18.54 -2.32
CA LEU A 142 -3.52 -17.70 -1.73
C LEU A 142 -2.90 -16.37 -1.28
N ILE A 143 -3.66 -15.28 -1.38
CA ILE A 143 -3.33 -14.01 -0.72
C ILE A 143 -4.56 -13.57 0.08
N CYS A 144 -4.33 -13.17 1.32
CA CYS A 144 -5.29 -12.64 2.28
C CYS A 144 -4.92 -11.19 2.62
N GLU A 145 -5.92 -10.31 2.66
CA GLU A 145 -5.82 -8.93 3.12
C GLU A 145 -6.56 -8.77 4.45
N SER A 146 -6.04 -7.97 5.39
CA SER A 146 -6.77 -7.64 6.61
C SER A 146 -8.02 -6.80 6.31
N THR A 147 -9.15 -7.11 6.93
CA THR A 147 -10.40 -6.36 6.70
C THR A 147 -10.31 -4.93 7.20
N GLN A 148 -9.53 -4.70 8.26
CA GLN A 148 -9.25 -3.39 8.86
C GLN A 148 -7.77 -2.99 8.68
N ALA A 149 -7.52 -1.67 8.74
CA ALA A 149 -6.18 -1.15 9.00
C ALA A 149 -5.82 -1.36 10.48
N ASN A 150 -4.55 -1.14 10.84
CA ASN A 150 -3.95 -1.91 11.94
C ASN A 150 -4.08 -3.42 11.63
N VAL A 151 -4.10 -4.31 12.63
CA VAL A 151 -4.04 -5.80 12.47
C VAL A 151 -2.68 -6.27 11.92
N PRO A 152 -1.80 -6.89 12.74
CA PRO A 152 -0.52 -7.43 12.25
C PRO A 152 -0.68 -8.62 11.30
N ALA A 153 0.28 -8.84 10.39
CA ALA A 153 0.37 -10.07 9.61
C ALA A 153 0.77 -11.25 10.51
N ALA A 154 0.01 -12.35 10.45
CA ALA A 154 0.24 -13.52 11.29
C ALA A 154 -0.25 -14.80 10.62
N ALA A 155 0.30 -15.95 11.04
CA ALA A 155 -0.11 -17.27 10.53
C ALA A 155 -1.63 -17.54 10.72
N GLY A 156 -2.25 -16.98 11.76
CA GLY A 156 -3.69 -17.06 12.02
C GLY A 156 -4.58 -16.37 10.98
N ALA A 157 -4.02 -15.74 9.95
CA ALA A 157 -4.74 -15.26 8.78
C ALA A 157 -5.21 -16.38 7.84
N LEU A 158 -4.68 -17.59 8.00
CA LEU A 158 -4.90 -18.74 7.11
C LEU A 158 -5.59 -19.87 7.87
N THR A 159 -6.60 -20.47 7.23
CA THR A 159 -7.27 -21.70 7.67
C THR A 159 -6.92 -22.84 6.72
N ASN A 160 -6.67 -24.03 7.28
CA ASN A 160 -6.21 -25.24 6.56
C ASN A 160 -4.87 -25.05 5.81
N PHE A 161 -3.93 -24.26 6.35
CA PHE A 161 -2.53 -24.26 5.89
C PHE A 161 -1.73 -25.33 6.65
N SER A 162 -0.78 -26.00 6.01
CA SER A 162 0.16 -26.92 6.67
C SER A 162 1.53 -26.95 5.97
N THR A 163 2.59 -27.08 6.76
CA THR A 163 3.96 -27.35 6.26
C THR A 163 4.30 -28.84 6.24
N THR A 164 3.45 -29.71 6.82
CA THR A 164 3.71 -31.15 7.05
C THR A 164 2.78 -32.09 6.29
N ALA A 165 1.74 -31.57 5.64
CA ALA A 165 0.81 -32.34 4.80
C ALA A 165 0.25 -31.48 3.66
N SER A 166 -0.10 -32.09 2.53
CA SER A 166 -0.81 -31.42 1.43
C SER A 166 -2.22 -31.03 1.85
N GLN A 167 -2.69 -29.86 1.44
CA GLN A 167 -3.99 -29.30 1.82
C GLN A 167 -4.74 -28.80 0.58
N SER A 168 -5.89 -29.41 0.28
CA SER A 168 -6.60 -29.13 -0.97
C SER A 168 -7.44 -27.84 -0.98
N ALA A 169 -7.60 -27.18 0.18
CA ALA A 169 -8.40 -25.97 0.30
C ALA A 169 -7.99 -25.08 1.50
N THR A 170 -6.85 -24.40 1.38
CA THR A 170 -6.53 -23.28 2.28
C THR A 170 -7.33 -22.04 1.92
N THR A 171 -7.81 -21.36 2.95
CA THR A 171 -8.65 -20.17 2.86
C THR A 171 -8.17 -19.12 3.86
N CYS A 172 -8.70 -17.89 3.74
CA CYS A 172 -8.41 -16.83 4.71
C CYS A 172 -9.38 -16.94 5.90
N THR A 173 -8.87 -16.72 7.12
CA THR A 173 -9.69 -16.69 8.33
C THR A 173 -10.75 -15.58 8.23
N THR A 174 -12.02 -15.97 8.15
CA THR A 174 -13.13 -15.04 7.88
C THR A 174 -13.30 -13.99 8.98
N GLY A 175 -13.93 -12.85 8.64
CA GLY A 175 -14.14 -11.73 9.54
C GLY A 175 -12.91 -10.79 9.64
N THR A 176 -11.75 -11.31 10.03
CA THR A 176 -10.51 -10.51 10.13
C THR A 176 -9.73 -10.46 8.82
N TRP A 177 -9.85 -11.48 7.97
CA TRP A 177 -9.14 -11.57 6.69
C TRP A 177 -10.08 -11.84 5.51
N LYS A 178 -9.70 -11.32 4.34
CA LYS A 178 -10.42 -11.46 3.08
C LYS A 178 -9.48 -12.00 2.00
N LYS A 179 -9.94 -12.97 1.22
CA LYS A 179 -9.24 -13.46 0.02
C LYS A 179 -9.20 -12.39 -1.09
N LEU A 180 -8.04 -12.27 -1.74
CA LEU A 180 -7.78 -11.37 -2.87
C LEU A 180 -7.81 -12.04 -4.25
#